data_AF-A0A962TFJ8-F1
#
_entry.id   AF-A0A962TFJ8-F1
#
_cell.length_a   1.000
_cell.length_b   1.000
_cell.length_c   1.000
_cell.angle_alpha   90.00
_cell.angle_beta   90.00
_cell.angle_gamma   90.00
#
_symmetry.space_group_name_H-M   'P 1'
#
loop_
_entity.id
_entity.type
_entity.pdbx_description
1 polymer ?
#
loop_
_entity_poly.entity_id
_entity_poly.type
_entity_poly.pdbx_seq_one_letter_code
_entity_poly.pdbx_strand_id
1 'polypeptide(L)'
;MSTPNPFNPYANIDFSKFDMSKFDVSKMLGDMKIPGFDMQAIMDAQRKNIEALTAANQATVQGMQAIAQRQAEIMSQAMNEVSTIAQQLSSAGNPQEMSAKQTEVARKAFEQALANMRELAEMVNKSNTDAFAIINKRVTESLQELKSLVGAK
;
A
#
# COMPACT_ATOMS: atom_id res chain seq x y z
N MET A 1 -14.14 20.19 9.99
CA MET A 1 -13.30 19.08 10.51
C MET A 1 -13.74 17.82 9.78
N SER A 2 -12.93 17.33 8.84
CA SER A 2 -13.24 16.11 8.09
C SER A 2 -12.98 14.91 8.99
N THR A 3 -13.97 14.05 9.18
CA THR A 3 -13.80 12.80 9.92
C THR A 3 -12.76 11.94 9.21
N PRO A 4 -11.75 11.39 9.92
CA PRO A 4 -10.76 10.52 9.30
C PRO A 4 -11.47 9.28 8.73
N ASN A 5 -11.13 8.87 7.51
CA ASN A 5 -11.70 7.69 6.88
C ASN A 5 -11.41 6.46 7.78
N PRO A 6 -12.43 5.79 8.34
CA PRO A 6 -12.25 4.68 9.28
C PRO A 6 -11.60 3.44 8.64
N PHE A 7 -11.56 3.39 7.30
CA PHE A 7 -10.89 2.33 6.54
C PHE A 7 -9.43 2.66 6.20
N ASN A 8 -8.91 3.81 6.61
CA ASN A 8 -7.50 4.17 6.44
C ASN A 8 -6.74 3.98 7.77
N PRO A 9 -6.00 2.87 7.97
CA PRO A 9 -5.24 2.63 9.21
C PRO A 9 -4.10 3.64 9.41
N TYR A 10 -3.79 4.45 8.40
CA TYR A 10 -2.77 5.50 8.44
C TYR A 10 -3.36 6.90 8.66
N ALA A 11 -4.68 7.04 8.84
CA ALA A 11 -5.33 8.34 8.96
C ALA A 11 -4.82 9.18 10.16
N ASN A 12 -4.23 8.50 11.16
CA ASN A 12 -3.65 9.13 12.35
C ASN A 12 -2.11 9.13 12.33
N ILE A 13 -1.47 8.62 11.28
CA ILE A 13 -0.01 8.70 11.14
C ILE A 13 0.35 10.03 10.48
N ASP A 14 0.90 10.92 11.28
CA ASP A 14 1.39 12.20 10.81
C ASP A 14 2.83 12.06 10.30
N PHE A 15 2.97 11.73 9.01
CA PHE A 15 4.26 11.61 8.34
C PHE A 15 5.06 12.92 8.32
N SER A 16 4.42 14.08 8.53
CA SER A 16 5.13 15.37 8.63
C SER A 16 5.93 15.51 9.92
N LYS A 17 5.59 14.73 10.97
CA LYS A 17 6.40 14.63 12.19
C LYS A 17 7.67 13.81 11.99
N PHE A 18 7.76 13.04 10.90
CA PHE A 18 8.96 12.30 10.54
C PHE A 18 9.93 13.22 9.81
N ASP A 19 10.55 14.12 10.56
CA ASP A 19 11.49 15.08 10.03
C ASP A 19 12.87 14.44 9.87
N MET A 20 13.15 13.94 8.67
CA MET A 20 14.44 13.36 8.29
C MET A 20 15.60 14.36 8.37
N SER A 21 15.33 15.68 8.36
CA SER A 21 16.36 16.70 8.50
C SER A 21 16.92 16.80 9.93
N LYS A 22 16.21 16.25 10.92
CA LYS A 22 16.71 16.12 12.31
C LYS A 22 17.74 15.01 12.47
N PHE A 23 17.79 14.07 11.54
CA PHE A 23 18.82 13.03 11.48
C PHE A 23 19.99 13.51 10.62
N ASP A 24 20.75 14.48 11.14
CA ASP A 24 21.99 14.93 10.50
C ASP A 24 23.09 13.89 10.72
N VAL A 25 23.15 12.92 9.81
CA VAL A 25 24.14 11.83 9.78
C VAL A 25 25.57 12.38 9.71
N SER A 26 25.76 13.56 9.12
CA SER A 26 27.06 14.23 9.02
C SER A 26 27.57 14.70 10.39
N LYS A 27 26.67 15.23 11.24
CA LYS A 27 26.99 15.60 12.63
C LYS A 27 27.26 14.42 13.56
N MET A 28 26.58 13.28 13.37
CA MET A 28 26.82 12.09 14.20
C MET A 28 28.13 11.37 13.87
N LEU A 29 28.67 11.53 12.65
CA LEU A 29 29.84 10.80 12.16
C LEU A 29 31.10 11.67 11.99
N GLY A 30 30.96 13.00 11.98
CA GLY A 30 32.06 13.95 11.73
C GLY A 30 33.27 13.83 12.69
N ASP A 31 33.04 13.37 13.92
CA ASP A 31 34.07 13.30 14.96
C ASP A 31 34.57 11.89 15.29
N MET A 32 33.98 10.83 14.71
CA MET A 32 34.37 9.43 14.97
C MET A 32 35.20 8.85 13.82
N LYS A 33 36.52 9.11 13.84
CA LYS A 33 37.46 8.25 13.11
C LYS A 33 37.69 6.99 13.93
N ILE A 34 36.96 5.92 13.63
CA ILE A 34 37.20 4.61 14.25
C ILE A 34 38.29 3.89 13.43
N PRO A 35 39.50 3.68 13.97
CA PRO A 35 40.55 2.96 13.24
C PRO A 35 40.08 1.56 12.86
N GLY A 36 40.30 1.16 11.60
CA GLY A 36 39.89 -0.15 11.09
C GLY A 36 38.50 -0.21 10.44
N PHE A 37 37.79 0.92 10.29
CA PHE A 37 36.50 0.99 9.61
C PHE A 37 36.52 1.98 8.43
N ASP A 38 35.90 1.59 7.31
CA ASP A 38 35.71 2.46 6.15
C ASP A 38 34.50 3.38 6.35
N MET A 39 34.78 4.63 6.74
CA MET A 39 33.76 5.65 6.99
C MET A 39 32.97 6.03 5.73
N GLN A 40 33.56 5.94 4.54
CA GLN A 40 32.86 6.21 3.29
C GLN A 40 31.83 5.11 3.03
N ALA A 41 32.22 3.85 3.22
CA ALA A 41 31.32 2.72 3.10
C ALA A 41 30.17 2.76 4.13
N ILE A 42 30.43 3.24 5.35
CA ILE A 42 29.38 3.47 6.36
C ILE A 42 28.40 4.55 5.90
N MET A 43 28.90 5.69 5.41
CA MET A 43 28.06 6.77 4.89
C MET A 43 27.19 6.31 3.72
N ASP A 44 27.77 5.56 2.79
CA ASP A 44 27.06 5.00 1.64
C ASP A 44 25.99 3.99 2.10
N ALA A 45 26.27 3.15 3.10
CA ALA A 45 25.30 2.22 3.68
C ALA A 45 24.12 2.96 4.34
N GLN A 46 24.39 4.07 5.04
CA GLN A 46 23.32 4.91 5.63
C GLN A 46 22.47 5.59 4.56
N ARG A 47 23.09 6.12 3.50
CA ARG A 47 22.37 6.67 2.36
C ARG A 47 21.42 5.62 1.74
N LYS A 48 21.92 4.40 1.48
CA LYS A 48 21.11 3.29 0.95
C LYS A 48 19.96 2.89 1.88
N ASN A 49 20.16 2.94 3.20
CA ASN A 49 19.08 2.70 4.17
C ASN A 49 17.95 3.72 4.01
N ILE A 50 18.28 5.01 3.90
CA ILE A 50 17.31 6.09 3.72
C ILE A 50 16.57 5.94 2.39
N GLU A 51 17.28 5.60 1.32
CA GLU A 51 16.69 5.36 -0.01
C GLU A 51 15.72 4.18 0.03
N ALA A 52 16.07 3.07 0.69
CA ALA A 52 15.20 1.90 0.83
C ALA A 52 13.94 2.21 1.66
N LEU A 53 14.08 2.95 2.77
CA LEU A 53 12.93 3.38 3.57
C LEU A 53 12.00 4.31 2.76
N THR A 54 12.57 5.24 2.00
CA THR A 54 11.82 6.12 1.11
C THR A 54 11.06 5.33 0.04
N ALA A 55 11.73 4.36 -0.59
CA ALA A 55 11.12 3.51 -1.60
C ALA A 55 9.99 2.63 -1.04
N ALA A 56 10.17 2.06 0.16
CA ALA A 56 9.13 1.27 0.83
C ALA A 56 7.90 2.13 1.21
N ASN A 57 8.13 3.36 1.68
CA ASN A 57 7.06 4.32 1.94
C ASN A 57 6.32 4.70 0.65
N GLN A 58 7.06 4.95 -0.44
CA GLN A 58 6.47 5.25 -1.74
C GLN A 58 5.60 4.10 -2.26
N ALA A 59 6.08 2.85 -2.17
CA ALA A 59 5.31 1.67 -2.55
C ALA A 59 4.01 1.55 -1.74
N THR A 60 4.08 1.83 -0.43
CA THR A 60 2.89 1.83 0.45
C THR A 60 1.88 2.91 0.03
N VAL A 61 2.35 4.13 -0.25
CA VAL A 61 1.47 5.24 -0.71
C VAL A 61 0.81 4.90 -2.04
N GLN A 62 1.57 4.35 -2.99
CA GLN A 62 1.04 3.91 -4.28
C GLN A 62 0.00 2.80 -4.13
N GLY A 63 0.24 1.83 -3.24
CA GLY A 63 -0.73 0.79 -2.92
C GLY A 63 -2.04 1.35 -2.34
N MET A 64 -1.95 2.31 -1.41
CA MET A 64 -3.13 3.00 -0.88
C MET A 64 -3.90 3.77 -1.95
N GLN A 65 -3.20 4.48 -2.83
CA GLN A 65 -3.82 5.21 -3.94
C GLN A 65 -4.54 4.25 -4.89
N ALA A 66 -3.94 3.11 -5.21
CA ALA A 66 -4.56 2.08 -6.04
C ALA A 66 -5.84 1.53 -5.38
N ILE A 67 -5.80 1.22 -4.08
CA ILE A 67 -6.99 0.77 -3.32
C ILE A 67 -8.09 1.83 -3.35
N ALA A 68 -7.76 3.10 -3.11
CA ALA A 68 -8.73 4.19 -3.13
C ALA A 68 -9.38 4.37 -4.51
N GLN A 69 -8.58 4.29 -5.57
CA GLN A 69 -9.08 4.34 -6.94
C GLN A 69 -10.03 3.17 -7.23
N ARG A 70 -9.65 1.95 -6.82
CA ARG A 70 -10.50 0.77 -7.02
C ARG A 70 -11.81 0.87 -6.25
N GLN A 71 -11.79 1.40 -5.03
CA GLN A 71 -13.01 1.64 -4.25
C GLN A 71 -13.97 2.62 -4.96
N ALA A 72 -13.44 3.65 -5.62
CA ALA A 72 -14.23 4.60 -6.40
C ALA A 72 -14.84 3.95 -7.66
N GLU A 73 -14.08 3.08 -8.34
CA GLU A 73 -14.57 2.30 -9.48
C GLU A 73 -15.69 1.34 -9.07
N ILE A 74 -15.53 0.62 -7.95
CA ILE A 74 -16.58 -0.27 -7.41
C ILE A 74 -17.87 0.52 -7.14
N MET A 75 -17.76 1.73 -6.57
CA MET A 75 -18.93 2.59 -6.34
C MET A 75 -19.61 2.98 -7.66
N SER A 76 -18.84 3.39 -8.67
CA SER A 76 -19.37 3.74 -10.00
C SER A 76 -20.06 2.54 -10.65
N GLN A 77 -19.47 1.35 -10.56
CA GLN A 77 -20.05 0.10 -11.05
C GLN A 77 -21.38 -0.21 -10.34
N ALA A 78 -21.43 -0.09 -9.02
CA ALA A 78 -22.65 -0.32 -8.25
C ALA A 78 -23.78 0.65 -8.63
N MET A 79 -23.48 1.94 -8.86
CA MET A 79 -24.48 2.92 -9.31
C MET A 79 -25.05 2.58 -10.70
N ASN A 80 -24.19 2.14 -11.62
CA ASN A 80 -24.61 1.70 -12.95
C ASN A 80 -25.48 0.43 -12.89
N GLU A 81 -25.16 -0.51 -12.02
CA GLU A 81 -25.96 -1.71 -11.79
C GLU A 81 -27.33 -1.39 -11.23
N VAL A 82 -27.43 -0.49 -10.24
CA VAL A 82 -28.72 -0.05 -9.69
C VAL A 82 -29.60 0.56 -10.79
N SER A 83 -29.04 1.41 -11.65
CA SER A 83 -29.76 1.98 -12.79
C SER A 83 -30.26 0.89 -13.75
N THR A 84 -29.41 -0.09 -14.05
CA THR A 84 -29.73 -1.21 -14.94
C THR A 84 -30.85 -2.08 -14.36
N ILE A 85 -30.77 -2.42 -13.07
CA ILE A 85 -31.79 -3.20 -12.35
C ILE A 85 -33.13 -2.45 -12.36
N ALA A 86 -33.12 -1.14 -12.11
CA ALA A 86 -34.34 -0.33 -12.13
C ALA A 86 -35.03 -0.35 -13.51
N GLN A 87 -34.26 -0.26 -14.60
CA GLN A 87 -34.78 -0.38 -15.98
C GLN A 87 -35.32 -1.79 -16.27
N GLN A 88 -34.64 -2.83 -15.78
CA GLN A 88 -35.04 -4.22 -15.99
C GLN A 88 -36.32 -4.59 -15.23
N LEU A 89 -36.54 -3.99 -14.06
CA LEU A 89 -37.75 -4.16 -13.25
C LEU A 89 -38.93 -3.38 -13.82
N SER A 90 -38.72 -2.15 -14.33
CA SER A 90 -39.79 -1.38 -14.98
C SER A 90 -40.30 -2.00 -16.28
N SER A 91 -39.50 -2.87 -16.90
CA SER A 91 -39.83 -3.58 -18.14
C SER A 91 -40.47 -4.96 -17.91
N ALA A 92 -40.64 -5.43 -16.66
CA ALA A 92 -41.21 -6.75 -16.38
C ALA A 92 -42.74 -6.71 -16.38
N GLY A 93 -43.38 -7.47 -17.27
CA GLY A 93 -44.83 -7.38 -17.53
C GLY A 93 -45.72 -8.25 -16.63
N ASN A 94 -45.15 -9.19 -15.85
CA ASN A 94 -45.93 -10.07 -14.96
C ASN A 94 -45.22 -10.44 -13.63
N PRO A 95 -45.97 -10.87 -12.60
CA PRO A 95 -45.43 -11.15 -11.26
C PRO A 95 -44.43 -12.32 -11.17
N GLN A 96 -44.58 -13.35 -12.02
CA GLN A 96 -43.67 -14.50 -12.05
C GLN A 96 -42.29 -14.13 -12.62
N GLU A 97 -42.23 -13.34 -13.69
CA GLU A 97 -40.96 -12.81 -14.24
C GLU A 97 -40.26 -11.88 -13.25
N MET A 98 -41.03 -11.10 -12.47
CA MET A 98 -40.49 -10.23 -11.42
C MET A 98 -39.77 -11.02 -10.32
N SER A 99 -40.33 -12.14 -9.84
CA SER A 99 -39.72 -12.95 -8.78
C SER A 99 -38.41 -13.63 -9.24
N ALA A 100 -38.41 -14.19 -10.45
CA ALA A 100 -37.20 -14.78 -11.04
C ALA A 100 -36.09 -13.73 -11.23
N LYS A 101 -36.44 -12.53 -11.73
CA LYS A 101 -35.49 -11.42 -11.89
C LYS A 101 -34.91 -10.94 -10.56
N GLN A 102 -35.71 -10.87 -9.50
CA GLN A 102 -35.21 -10.46 -8.17
C GLN A 102 -34.15 -11.42 -7.63
N THR A 103 -34.37 -12.74 -7.78
CA THR A 103 -33.41 -13.76 -7.33
C THR A 103 -32.11 -13.69 -8.12
N GLU A 104 -32.20 -13.52 -9.44
CA GLU A 104 -31.04 -13.37 -10.32
C GLU A 104 -30.23 -12.10 -10.01
N VAL A 105 -30.90 -10.98 -9.77
CA VAL A 105 -30.26 -9.71 -9.36
C VAL A 105 -29.54 -9.87 -8.02
N ALA A 106 -30.19 -10.48 -7.03
CA ALA A 106 -29.58 -10.70 -5.72
C ALA A 106 -28.35 -11.62 -5.82
N ARG A 107 -28.43 -12.68 -6.63
CA ARG A 107 -27.31 -13.58 -6.89
C ARG A 107 -26.12 -12.84 -7.51
N LYS A 108 -26.35 -12.08 -8.59
CA LYS A 108 -25.29 -11.31 -9.27
C LYS A 108 -24.65 -10.29 -8.35
N ALA A 109 -25.44 -9.54 -7.59
CA ALA A 109 -24.91 -8.58 -6.62
C ALA A 109 -24.01 -9.25 -5.57
N PHE A 110 -24.38 -10.46 -5.10
CA PHE A 110 -23.56 -11.21 -4.15
C PHE A 110 -22.26 -11.73 -4.77
N GLU A 111 -22.31 -12.30 -5.98
CA GLU A 111 -21.12 -12.76 -6.71
C GLU A 111 -20.15 -11.60 -6.97
N GLN A 112 -20.67 -10.42 -7.35
CA GLN A 112 -19.89 -9.21 -7.58
C GLN A 112 -19.25 -8.67 -6.31
N ALA A 113 -20.00 -8.63 -5.20
CA ALA A 113 -19.47 -8.20 -3.90
C ALA A 113 -18.32 -9.11 -3.45
N LEU A 114 -18.46 -10.42 -3.64
CA LEU A 114 -17.40 -11.38 -3.29
C LEU A 114 -16.16 -11.22 -4.17
N ALA A 115 -16.33 -10.97 -5.47
CA ALA A 115 -15.23 -10.68 -6.38
C ALA A 115 -14.47 -9.41 -5.98
N ASN A 116 -15.21 -8.32 -5.72
CA ASN A 116 -14.63 -7.05 -5.27
C ASN A 116 -13.86 -7.19 -3.94
N MET A 117 -14.39 -7.95 -2.98
CA MET A 117 -13.69 -8.21 -1.71
C MET A 117 -12.38 -8.99 -1.91
N ARG A 118 -12.36 -9.99 -2.79
CA ARG A 118 -11.14 -10.76 -3.10
C ARG A 118 -10.08 -9.87 -3.74
N GLU A 119 -10.47 -9.06 -4.71
CA GLU A 119 -9.55 -8.15 -5.40
C GLU A 119 -8.94 -7.13 -4.44
N LEU A 120 -9.75 -6.50 -3.59
CA LEU A 120 -9.26 -5.56 -2.57
C LEU A 120 -8.28 -6.24 -1.60
N ALA A 121 -8.57 -7.49 -1.18
CA ALA A 121 -7.67 -8.25 -0.32
C ALA A 121 -6.34 -8.58 -1.01
N GLU A 122 -6.37 -8.95 -2.28
CA GLU A 122 -5.16 -9.18 -3.10
C GLU A 122 -4.32 -7.90 -3.23
N MET A 123 -4.96 -6.76 -3.47
CA MET A 123 -4.28 -5.48 -3.56
C MET A 123 -3.58 -5.08 -2.24
N VAL A 124 -4.25 -5.27 -1.11
CA VAL A 124 -3.65 -5.02 0.22
C VAL A 124 -2.45 -5.95 0.44
N ASN A 125 -2.60 -7.24 0.15
CA ASN A 125 -1.50 -8.20 0.29
C ASN A 125 -0.31 -7.86 -0.61
N LYS A 126 -0.58 -7.45 -1.86
CA LYS A 126 0.46 -7.02 -2.79
C LYS A 126 1.21 -5.80 -2.27
N SER A 127 0.50 -4.76 -1.82
CA SER A 127 1.11 -3.55 -1.26
C SER A 127 2.03 -3.86 -0.08
N ASN A 128 1.63 -4.76 0.82
CA ASN A 128 2.44 -5.18 1.95
C ASN A 128 3.67 -6.01 1.50
N THR A 129 3.48 -6.90 0.54
CA THR A 129 4.55 -7.76 0.00
C THR A 129 5.63 -6.92 -0.70
N ASP A 130 5.22 -5.93 -1.49
CA ASP A 130 6.14 -5.07 -2.23
C ASP A 130 7.00 -4.21 -1.27
N ALA A 131 6.38 -3.62 -0.24
CA ALA A 131 7.11 -2.88 0.80
C ALA A 131 8.08 -3.79 1.58
N PHE A 132 7.63 -5.00 1.96
CA PHE A 132 8.48 -5.96 2.66
C PHE A 132 9.66 -6.44 1.82
N ALA A 133 9.46 -6.67 0.52
CA ALA A 133 10.51 -7.07 -0.40
C ALA A 133 11.64 -6.03 -0.49
N ILE A 134 11.30 -4.73 -0.50
CA ILE A 134 12.28 -3.63 -0.50
C ILE A 134 13.13 -3.67 0.78
N ILE A 135 12.49 -3.80 1.94
CA ILE A 135 13.19 -3.86 3.22
C ILE A 135 14.04 -5.13 3.33
N ASN A 136 13.51 -6.29 2.93
CA ASN A 136 14.24 -7.56 2.98
C ASN A 136 15.50 -7.53 2.09
N LYS A 137 15.38 -6.97 0.88
CA LYS A 137 16.51 -6.75 -0.01
C LYS A 137 17.57 -5.89 0.67
N ARG A 138 17.16 -4.76 1.28
CA ARG A 138 18.10 -3.87 1.95
C ARG A 138 18.80 -4.53 3.14
N VAL A 139 18.08 -5.30 3.95
CA VAL A 139 18.67 -6.07 5.07
C VAL A 139 19.73 -7.05 4.55
N THR A 140 19.45 -7.75 3.45
CA THR A 140 20.39 -8.68 2.83
C THR A 140 21.65 -7.97 2.34
N GLU A 141 21.50 -6.82 1.69
CA GLU A 141 22.62 -5.97 1.25
C GLU A 141 23.43 -5.44 2.44
N SER A 142 22.79 -4.98 3.53
CA SER A 142 23.46 -4.54 4.75
C SER A 142 24.33 -5.63 5.37
N LEU A 143 23.87 -6.89 5.36
CA LEU A 143 24.65 -8.03 5.86
C LEU A 143 25.88 -8.32 4.99
N GLN A 144 25.82 -8.05 3.68
CA GLN A 144 26.98 -8.16 2.79
C GLN A 144 27.97 -7.02 3.03
N GLU A 145 27.47 -5.80 3.19
CA GLU A 145 28.28 -4.60 3.47
C GLU A 145 29.03 -4.73 4.81
N LEU A 146 28.39 -5.28 5.84
CA LEU A 146 29.04 -5.60 7.12
C LEU A 146 30.20 -6.59 6.96
N LYS A 147 30.08 -7.59 6.09
CA LYS A 147 31.17 -8.54 5.82
C LYS A 147 32.35 -7.85 5.12
N SER A 148 32.10 -6.91 4.21
CA SER A 148 33.17 -6.13 3.57
C SER A 148 33.84 -5.14 4.52
N LEU A 149 33.10 -4.60 5.51
CA LEU A 149 33.65 -3.69 6.52
C LEU A 149 34.61 -4.38 7.50
N VAL A 150 34.42 -5.67 7.79
CA VAL A 150 35.26 -6.46 8.71
C VAL A 150 36.40 -7.19 7.98
N GLY A 151 36.33 -7.28 6.63
CA GLY A 151 37.29 -8.01 5.80
C GLY A 151 38.47 -7.17 5.27
N ALA A 152 38.51 -5.86 5.53
CA ALA A 152 39.63 -5.01 5.13
C ALA A 152 40.83 -5.24 6.06
N LYS A 153 41.66 -6.24 5.74
CA LYS A 153 43.05 -6.33 6.16
C LYS A 153 43.95 -5.81 5.05
#